data_AF-A0AAU7DVC9-F1
#
_entry.id   AF-A0AAU7DVC9-F1
#
_cell.length_a   1.000
_cell.length_b   1.000
_cell.length_c   1.000
_cell.angle_alpha   90.00
_cell.angle_beta   90.00
_cell.angle_gamma   90.00
#
_symmetry.space_group_name_H-M   'P 1'
#
loop_
_entity.id
_entity.type
_entity.pdbx_description
1 polymer ?
#
loop_
_entity_poly.entity_id
_entity_poly.type
_entity_poly.pdbx_seq_one_letter_code
_entity_poly.pdbx_strand_id
1 'polypeptide(L)'
;MTKTLEAVDLMTPESCCLYLPEVDPGMCFTGVVIPGDSRGRSLGFPTANIAVPHDGLADGVYAACVEFPPETKKYAASVSIGKNPTFDDVTDQRVEAYVHDLSANLYGKLMKVHLISQIRGMVKFGSTQELIDQTHLDILETAKVLGECVKRC
;
A
#
# COMPACT_ATOMS: atom_id res chain seq x y z
N MET A 1 8.43 -10.92 48.12
CA MET A 1 8.43 -9.84 47.11
C MET A 1 9.45 -10.21 46.06
N THR A 2 9.00 -10.88 45.00
CA THR A 2 9.86 -11.26 43.88
C THR A 2 9.03 -10.99 42.64
N LYS A 3 9.35 -9.90 41.93
CA LYS A 3 8.78 -9.60 40.63
C LYS A 3 9.38 -10.61 39.65
N THR A 4 8.59 -11.57 39.22
CA THR A 4 8.86 -12.31 37.99
C THR A 4 8.63 -11.32 36.85
N LEU A 5 9.71 -10.93 36.17
CA LEU A 5 9.63 -10.32 34.86
C LEU A 5 9.08 -11.40 33.93
N GLU A 6 7.80 -11.32 33.59
CA GLU A 6 7.26 -12.16 32.53
C GLU A 6 7.89 -11.73 31.22
N ALA A 7 8.40 -12.76 30.52
CA ALA A 7 9.06 -12.65 29.25
C ALA A 7 8.16 -11.89 28.27
N VAL A 8 8.74 -10.85 27.66
CA VAL A 8 8.23 -10.30 26.42
C VAL A 8 8.35 -11.44 25.42
N ASP A 9 7.23 -12.10 25.16
CA ASP A 9 7.16 -13.27 24.32
C ASP A 9 7.70 -12.89 22.94
N LEU A 10 8.79 -13.57 22.58
CA LEU A 10 9.56 -13.32 21.37
C LEU A 10 8.67 -13.67 20.18
N MET A 11 8.41 -12.66 19.36
CA MET A 11 7.87 -12.79 18.00
C MET A 11 8.45 -14.02 17.30
N THR A 12 7.66 -15.07 17.16
CA THR A 12 7.98 -16.14 16.21
C THR A 12 7.74 -15.60 14.78
N PRO A 13 8.60 -15.92 13.79
CA PRO A 13 8.47 -15.41 12.43
C PRO A 13 7.15 -15.75 11.72
N GLU A 14 6.42 -16.77 12.21
CA GLU A 14 5.13 -17.20 11.68
C GLU A 14 3.95 -16.38 12.25
N SER A 15 4.14 -15.67 13.37
CA SER A 15 3.09 -14.90 14.05
C SER A 15 2.99 -13.44 13.61
N CYS A 16 3.89 -12.99 12.74
CA CYS A 16 3.98 -11.59 12.33
C CYS A 16 3.11 -11.24 11.10
N CYS A 17 2.61 -12.24 10.37
CA CYS A 17 1.96 -12.05 9.07
C CYS A 17 0.49 -12.50 9.02
N LEU A 18 -0.17 -12.71 10.17
CA LEU A 18 -1.56 -13.12 10.17
C LEU A 18 -2.35 -12.16 11.06
N TYR A 19 -3.22 -11.42 10.38
CA TYR A 19 -4.18 -10.47 10.93
C TYR A 19 -3.66 -9.04 11.12
N LEU A 20 -3.88 -8.23 10.08
CA LEU A 20 -4.13 -6.80 10.28
C LEU A 20 -5.26 -6.66 11.31
N PRO A 21 -5.10 -5.90 12.41
CA PRO A 21 -6.19 -5.66 13.35
C PRO A 21 -7.39 -5.02 12.63
N GLU A 22 -8.57 -5.01 13.27
CA GLU A 22 -9.70 -4.21 12.81
C GLU A 22 -9.33 -2.72 12.89
N VAL A 23 -8.65 -2.23 11.86
CA VAL A 23 -8.48 -0.80 11.63
C VAL A 23 -9.81 -0.30 11.12
N ASP A 24 -10.41 0.67 11.82
CA ASP A 24 -11.60 1.39 11.34
C ASP A 24 -11.25 1.92 9.94
N PRO A 25 -11.81 1.34 8.87
CA PRO A 25 -11.36 1.72 7.55
C PRO A 25 -11.77 3.16 7.37
N GLY A 26 -10.82 3.99 6.96
CA GLY A 26 -11.16 5.26 6.34
C GLY A 26 -11.93 5.00 5.05
N MET A 27 -11.64 5.77 4.02
CA MET A 27 -12.33 5.63 2.75
C MET A 27 -12.05 4.25 2.09
N CYS A 28 -13.08 3.59 1.56
CA CYS A 28 -12.97 2.29 0.91
C CYS A 28 -13.52 2.35 -0.52
N PHE A 29 -12.84 1.67 -1.45
CA PHE A 29 -13.28 1.52 -2.84
C PHE A 29 -12.88 0.16 -3.40
N THR A 30 -13.51 -0.22 -4.51
CA THR A 30 -13.22 -1.46 -5.24
C THR A 30 -12.91 -1.13 -6.69
N GLY A 31 -11.90 -1.78 -7.25
CA GLY A 31 -11.54 -1.60 -8.65
C GLY A 31 -10.84 -2.82 -9.24
N VAL A 32 -10.71 -2.84 -10.56
CA VAL A 32 -10.01 -3.92 -11.27
C VAL A 32 -8.56 -3.50 -11.49
N VAL A 33 -7.63 -4.42 -11.25
CA VAL A 33 -6.22 -4.19 -11.55
C VAL A 33 -6.00 -4.22 -13.06
N ILE A 34 -5.55 -3.09 -13.61
CA ILE A 34 -5.30 -2.91 -15.04
C ILE A 34 -3.80 -2.81 -15.33
N PRO A 35 -3.37 -3.07 -16.58
CA PRO A 35 -2.02 -2.75 -17.02
C PRO A 35 -1.73 -1.25 -16.85
N GLY A 36 -0.57 -0.94 -16.28
CA GLY A 36 -0.04 0.42 -16.26
C GLY A 36 1.32 0.51 -16.95
N ASP A 37 2.00 1.64 -16.78
CA ASP A 37 3.29 1.93 -17.42
C ASP A 37 4.44 1.01 -16.92
N SER A 38 4.16 0.10 -15.99
CA SER A 38 5.07 -0.93 -15.46
C SER A 38 6.41 -0.42 -14.91
N ARG A 39 6.53 0.89 -14.64
CA ARG A 39 7.76 1.55 -14.17
C ARG A 39 8.21 1.06 -12.80
N GLY A 40 7.27 0.81 -11.88
CA GLY A 40 7.59 0.30 -10.54
C GLY A 40 8.27 -1.07 -10.57
N ARG A 41 7.95 -1.91 -11.55
CA ARG A 41 8.51 -3.27 -11.65
C ARG A 41 10.03 -3.26 -11.87
N SER A 42 10.54 -2.36 -12.70
CA SER A 42 11.98 -2.19 -12.90
C SER A 42 12.71 -1.64 -11.67
N LEU A 43 11.98 -1.09 -10.71
CA LEU A 43 12.51 -0.50 -9.47
C LEU A 43 12.41 -1.43 -8.26
N GLY A 44 11.87 -2.65 -8.43
CA GLY A 44 11.65 -3.60 -7.35
C GLY A 44 10.29 -3.47 -6.66
N PHE A 45 9.43 -2.53 -7.09
CA PHE A 45 8.13 -2.24 -6.49
C PHE A 45 7.00 -2.40 -7.53
N PRO A 46 6.58 -3.63 -7.87
CA PRO A 46 5.49 -3.84 -8.82
C PRO A 46 4.19 -3.24 -8.28
N THR A 47 3.77 -2.09 -8.82
CA THR A 47 2.50 -1.44 -8.47
C THR A 47 1.35 -1.98 -9.32
N ALA A 48 0.21 -2.21 -8.69
CA ALA A 48 -1.06 -2.49 -9.33
C ALA A 48 -1.76 -1.17 -9.64
N ASN A 49 -2.02 -0.90 -10.92
CA ASN A 49 -2.85 0.24 -11.32
C ASN A 49 -4.31 -0.18 -11.17
N ILE A 50 -5.12 0.59 -10.46
CA ILE A 50 -6.50 0.24 -10.13
C ILE A 50 -7.45 1.15 -10.91
N ALA A 51 -8.28 0.55 -11.76
CA ALA A 51 -9.37 1.26 -12.40
C ALA A 51 -10.48 1.49 -11.38
N VAL A 52 -10.70 2.75 -10.99
CA VAL A 52 -11.77 3.16 -10.08
C VAL A 52 -12.69 4.17 -10.75
N PRO A 53 -14.01 4.04 -10.59
CA PRO A 53 -14.93 5.10 -10.98
C PRO A 53 -14.85 6.20 -9.90
N HIS A 54 -14.46 7.41 -10.31
CA HIS A 54 -14.61 8.69 -9.63
C HIS A 54 -13.47 9.36 -8.86
N ASP A 55 -13.65 10.68 -8.89
CA ASP A 55 -12.82 11.81 -8.50
C ASP A 55 -13.21 12.23 -7.09
N GLY A 56 -12.24 12.49 -6.22
CA GLY A 56 -12.51 12.94 -4.84
C GLY A 56 -11.57 12.39 -3.79
N LEU A 57 -10.65 11.49 -4.17
CA LEU A 57 -9.53 11.15 -3.31
C LEU A 57 -8.51 12.28 -3.40
N ALA A 58 -8.00 12.75 -2.25
CA ALA A 58 -6.95 13.76 -2.26
C ALA A 58 -5.64 13.15 -2.79
N ASP A 59 -4.86 13.96 -3.50
CA ASP A 59 -3.57 13.54 -4.01
C ASP A 59 -2.61 13.24 -2.84
N GLY A 60 -1.92 12.09 -2.90
CA GLY A 60 -0.97 11.69 -1.89
C GLY A 60 -0.69 10.19 -1.87
N VAL A 61 0.12 9.78 -0.90
CA VAL A 61 0.39 8.37 -0.60
C VAL A 61 -0.26 8.00 0.72
N TYR A 62 -0.94 6.87 0.72
CA TYR A 62 -1.76 6.38 1.82
C TYR A 62 -1.25 5.04 2.30
N ALA A 63 -1.26 4.86 3.62
CA ALA A 63 -1.26 3.53 4.23
C ALA A 63 -2.64 2.90 4.01
N ALA A 64 -2.67 1.67 3.52
CA ALA A 64 -3.89 1.00 3.16
C ALA A 64 -3.84 -0.50 3.45
N CYS A 65 -5.02 -1.10 3.56
CA CYS A 65 -5.21 -2.54 3.54
C CYS A 65 -5.93 -2.93 2.25
N VAL A 66 -5.49 -4.00 1.58
CA VAL A 66 -6.17 -4.51 0.38
C VAL A 66 -6.60 -5.96 0.55
N GLU A 67 -7.72 -6.30 -0.05
CA GLU A 67 -8.23 -7.68 -0.14
C GLU A 67 -8.63 -8.01 -1.57
N PHE A 68 -8.62 -9.31 -1.90
CA PHE A 68 -8.95 -9.82 -3.22
C PHE A 68 -10.18 -10.73 -3.12
N PRO A 69 -11.40 -10.18 -3.27
CA PRO A 69 -12.62 -10.98 -3.15
C PRO A 69 -12.62 -12.19 -4.11
N PRO A 70 -13.20 -13.34 -3.68
CA PRO A 70 -13.93 -13.55 -2.44
C PRO A 70 -13.02 -13.88 -1.21
N GLU A 71 -11.70 -13.79 -1.34
CA GLU A 71 -10.79 -14.03 -0.21
C GLU A 71 -10.93 -12.94 0.85
N THR A 72 -10.85 -13.32 2.13
CA THR A 72 -10.92 -12.41 3.27
C THR A 72 -9.54 -11.99 3.79
N LYS A 73 -8.48 -12.54 3.20
CA LYS A 73 -7.10 -12.20 3.58
C LYS A 73 -6.80 -10.77 3.14
N LYS A 74 -6.35 -9.97 4.11
CA LYS A 74 -5.89 -8.61 3.90
C LYS A 74 -4.37 -8.56 3.79
N TYR A 75 -3.89 -7.60 3.01
CA TYR A 75 -2.48 -7.31 2.80
C TYR A 75 -2.25 -5.82 3.06
N ALA A 76 -1.13 -5.47 3.70
CA ALA A 76 -0.68 -4.09 3.73
C ALA A 76 -0.33 -3.60 2.32
N ALA A 77 -0.64 -2.34 2.05
CA ALA A 77 -0.29 -1.68 0.81
C ALA A 77 -0.01 -0.20 1.03
N SER A 78 0.91 0.32 0.24
CA SER A 78 1.05 1.77 0.05
C SER A 78 0.33 2.15 -1.24
N VAL A 79 -0.61 3.09 -1.15
CA VAL A 79 -1.46 3.51 -2.28
C VAL A 79 -1.14 4.93 -2.66
N SER A 80 -0.61 5.12 -3.86
CA SER A 80 -0.37 6.42 -4.47
C SER A 80 -1.60 6.85 -5.27
N ILE A 81 -2.08 8.05 -4.98
CA ILE A 81 -3.23 8.68 -5.63
C ILE A 81 -2.73 10.01 -6.19
N GLY A 82 -2.85 10.20 -7.49
CA GLY A 82 -2.43 11.45 -8.11
C GLY A 82 -3.00 11.64 -9.50
N LYS A 83 -3.13 12.89 -9.91
CA LYS A 83 -3.50 13.26 -11.28
C LYS A 83 -2.29 13.15 -12.20
N ASN A 84 -2.50 12.74 -13.45
CA ASN A 84 -1.49 12.82 -14.49
C ASN A 84 -1.59 14.18 -15.21
N PRO A 85 -0.72 15.17 -14.94
CA PRO A 85 -0.85 16.50 -15.53
C PRO A 85 -0.34 16.57 -16.98
N THR A 86 -0.06 15.43 -17.63
CA THR A 86 0.71 15.41 -18.89
C THR A 86 -0.14 15.67 -20.13
N PHE A 87 -1.48 15.64 -20.03
CA PHE A 87 -2.39 16.00 -21.11
C PHE A 87 -3.53 16.85 -20.54
N ASP A 88 -3.73 18.06 -21.08
CA ASP A 88 -4.71 19.04 -20.60
C ASP A 88 -6.17 18.52 -20.65
N ASP A 89 -6.43 17.45 -21.41
CA ASP A 89 -7.74 16.81 -21.56
C ASP A 89 -7.93 15.53 -20.72
N VAL A 90 -6.91 15.07 -19.98
CA VAL A 90 -6.97 13.83 -19.19
C VAL A 90 -6.95 14.16 -17.70
N THR A 91 -8.15 14.22 -17.10
CA THR A 91 -8.34 14.44 -15.66
C THR A 91 -8.23 13.15 -14.83
N ASP A 92 -7.90 12.02 -15.46
CA ASP A 92 -7.95 10.71 -14.82
C ASP A 92 -6.97 10.64 -13.64
N GLN A 93 -7.56 10.57 -12.44
CA GLN A 93 -6.85 10.31 -11.20
C GLN A 93 -6.32 8.88 -11.25
N ARG A 94 -5.00 8.71 -11.17
CA ARG A 94 -4.35 7.40 -11.12
C ARG A 94 -4.30 6.92 -9.67
N VAL A 95 -4.68 5.66 -9.49
CA VAL A 95 -4.56 4.94 -8.23
C VAL A 95 -3.62 3.77 -8.44
N GLU A 96 -2.48 3.80 -7.75
CA GLU A 96 -1.44 2.77 -7.82
C GLU A 96 -1.22 2.18 -6.44
N ALA A 97 -1.42 0.88 -6.29
CA ALA A 97 -1.17 0.16 -5.04
C ALA A 97 0.11 -0.67 -5.14
N TYR A 98 1.06 -0.44 -4.24
CA TYR A 98 2.13 -1.38 -3.96
C TYR A 98 1.69 -2.31 -2.82
N VAL A 99 1.39 -3.56 -3.13
CA VAL A 99 1.00 -4.56 -2.12
C VAL A 99 2.26 -5.18 -1.51
N HIS A 100 2.43 -5.02 -0.21
CA HIS A 100 3.66 -5.39 0.49
C HIS A 100 3.82 -6.91 0.54
N ASP A 101 5.06 -7.38 0.42
CA ASP A 101 5.45 -8.79 0.49
C ASP A 101 4.66 -9.74 -0.43
N LEU A 102 4.00 -9.19 -1.47
CA LEU A 102 3.19 -9.97 -2.40
C LEU A 102 3.85 -10.03 -3.78
N SER A 103 4.51 -11.14 -4.05
CA SER A 103 5.02 -11.47 -5.38
C SER A 103 3.97 -12.28 -6.16
N ALA A 104 2.99 -11.59 -6.75
CA ALA A 104 1.94 -12.21 -7.55
C ALA A 104 1.55 -11.35 -8.76
N ASN A 105 1.07 -12.00 -9.83
CA ASN A 105 0.41 -11.29 -10.92
C ASN A 105 -1.03 -10.93 -10.51
N LEU A 106 -1.32 -9.64 -10.41
CA LEU A 106 -2.60 -9.13 -9.96
C LEU A 106 -3.51 -8.68 -11.12
N TYR A 107 -3.04 -8.67 -12.37
CA TYR A 107 -3.82 -8.17 -13.51
C TYR A 107 -5.17 -8.89 -13.67
N GLY A 108 -6.22 -8.10 -13.89
CA GLY A 108 -7.59 -8.59 -14.03
C GLY A 108 -8.26 -9.00 -12.73
N LYS A 109 -7.55 -9.00 -11.59
CA LYS A 109 -8.18 -9.27 -10.29
C LYS A 109 -8.98 -8.07 -9.82
N LEU A 110 -10.12 -8.35 -9.20
CA LEU A 110 -10.84 -7.38 -8.41
C LEU A 110 -10.08 -7.15 -7.09
N MET A 111 -9.81 -5.90 -6.77
CA MET A 111 -9.13 -5.48 -5.56
C MET A 111 -10.03 -4.52 -4.80
N LYS A 112 -10.25 -4.78 -3.53
CA LYS A 112 -10.87 -3.82 -2.62
C LYS A 112 -9.79 -3.18 -1.77
N VAL A 113 -9.83 -1.87 -1.69
CA VAL A 113 -8.84 -1.03 -1.03
C VAL A 113 -9.51 -0.30 0.13
N HIS A 114 -8.86 -0.34 1.29
CA HIS A 114 -9.22 0.38 2.49
C HIS A 114 -8.11 1.39 2.79
N LEU A 115 -8.34 2.67 2.52
CA LEU A 115 -7.40 3.73 2.87
C LEU A 115 -7.52 4.02 4.37
N ILE A 116 -6.39 3.96 5.08
CA ILE A 116 -6.36 4.16 6.53
C ILE A 116 -5.91 5.58 6.87
N SER A 117 -4.76 6.01 6.35
CA SER A 117 -4.21 7.32 6.64
C SER A 117 -3.33 7.81 5.50
N GLN A 118 -3.36 9.11 5.24
CA GLN A 118 -2.38 9.73 4.34
C GLN A 118 -1.04 9.83 5.05
N ILE A 119 -0.01 9.16 4.50
CA ILE A 119 1.35 9.18 5.07
C ILE A 119 2.20 10.32 4.51
N ARG A 120 1.89 10.80 3.29
CA ARG A 120 2.50 12.00 2.70
C ARG A 120 1.70 12.55 1.51
N GLY A 121 2.01 13.79 1.14
CA GLY A 121 1.61 14.37 -0.14
C GLY A 121 2.41 13.83 -1.32
N MET A 122 2.04 14.28 -2.52
CA MET A 122 2.78 13.97 -3.76
C MET A 122 4.11 14.73 -3.82
N VAL A 123 5.16 14.02 -4.22
CA VAL A 123 6.53 14.55 -4.34
C VAL A 123 7.06 14.20 -5.73
N LYS A 124 7.72 15.16 -6.39
CA LYS A 124 8.51 14.90 -7.59
C LYS A 124 9.93 14.53 -7.17
N PHE A 125 10.45 13.42 -7.69
CA PHE A 125 11.82 12.98 -7.42
C PHE A 125 12.75 13.46 -8.53
N GLY A 126 13.96 13.89 -8.16
CA GLY A 126 15.01 14.30 -9.10
C GLY A 126 15.78 13.12 -9.67
N SER A 127 15.70 11.95 -9.03
CA SER A 127 16.39 10.74 -9.45
C SER A 127 15.60 9.46 -9.12
N THR A 128 15.95 8.37 -9.80
CA THR A 128 15.41 7.04 -9.52
C THR A 128 15.76 6.56 -8.10
N GLN A 129 16.95 6.89 -7.60
CA GLN A 129 17.38 6.50 -6.26
C GLN A 129 16.53 7.16 -5.18
N GLU A 130 16.25 8.46 -5.32
CA GLU A 130 15.36 9.18 -4.39
C GLU A 130 13.95 8.55 -4.32
N LEU A 131 13.41 8.13 -5.47
CA LEU A 131 12.13 7.42 -5.52
C LEU A 131 12.19 6.09 -4.78
N ILE A 132 13.26 5.30 -4.96
CA ILE A 132 13.46 4.01 -4.27
C ILE A 132 13.54 4.24 -2.75
N ASP A 133 14.38 5.19 -2.33
CA ASP A 133 14.60 5.50 -0.92
C ASP A 133 13.29 5.96 -0.26
N GLN A 134 12.53 6.84 -0.93
CA GLN A 134 11.23 7.27 -0.43
C GLN A 134 10.21 6.13 -0.40
N THR A 135 10.23 5.22 -1.38
CA THR A 135 9.32 4.06 -1.39
C THR A 135 9.59 3.14 -0.19
N HIS A 136 10.85 2.94 0.19
CA HIS A 136 11.20 2.21 1.42
C HIS A 136 10.68 2.90 2.68
N LEU A 137 10.76 4.23 2.75
CA LEU A 137 10.19 4.99 3.87
C LEU A 137 8.67 4.86 3.93
N ASP A 138 8.00 4.88 2.77
CA ASP A 138 6.54 4.75 2.67
C ASP A 138 6.07 3.37 3.17
N ILE A 139 6.83 2.30 2.87
CA ILE A 139 6.57 0.95 3.37
C ILE A 139 6.70 0.91 4.90
N LEU A 140 7.79 1.46 5.44
CA LEU A 140 8.02 1.51 6.89
C LEU A 140 6.93 2.30 7.61
N GLU A 141 6.49 3.41 7.04
CA GLU A 141 5.44 4.24 7.63
C GLU A 141 4.08 3.57 7.56
N THR A 142 3.75 2.92 6.44
CA THR A 142 2.54 2.11 6.29
C THR A 142 2.45 1.05 7.37
N ALA A 143 3.53 0.30 7.61
CA ALA A 143 3.56 -0.71 8.66
C ALA A 143 3.37 -0.12 10.07
N LYS A 144 3.97 1.03 10.38
CA LYS A 144 3.71 1.72 11.65
C LYS A 144 2.23 2.08 11.81
N VAL A 145 1.61 2.62 10.76
CA VAL A 145 0.18 3.00 10.76
C VAL A 145 -0.71 1.77 10.96
N LEU A 146 -0.37 0.65 10.32
CA LEU A 146 -1.15 -0.59 10.38
C LEU A 146 -0.85 -1.46 11.61
N GLY A 147 0.14 -1.08 12.43
CA GLY A 147 0.61 -1.88 13.56
C GLY A 147 1.32 -3.17 13.14
N GLU A 148 1.90 -3.20 11.94
CA GLU A 148 2.60 -4.36 11.39
C GLU A 148 4.13 -4.26 11.51
N CYS A 149 4.80 -5.41 11.42
CA CYS A 149 6.26 -5.48 11.33
C CYS A 149 6.68 -5.75 9.88
N VAL A 150 7.42 -4.83 9.26
CA VAL A 150 8.02 -5.06 7.93
C VAL A 150 9.22 -6.00 8.09
N LYS A 151 9.28 -7.09 7.33
CA LYS A 151 10.51 -7.88 7.20
C LYS A 151 11.57 -7.01 6.53
N ARG A 152 12.58 -6.56 7.28
CA ARG A 152 13.77 -5.89 6.72
C ARG A 152 14.48 -6.87 5.79
N CYS A 153 14.60 -6.52 4.50
CA CYS A 153 15.48 -7.20 3.54
C CYS A 153 16.95 -7.08 3.94
#